data_AF-A0AAU1L5I4-F1
#
_entry.id   AF-A0AAU1L5I4-F1
#
_cell.length_a   1.000
_cell.length_b   1.000
_cell.length_c   1.000
_cell.angle_alpha   90.00
_cell.angle_beta   90.00
_cell.angle_gamma   90.00
#
_symmetry.space_group_name_H-M   'P 1'
#
loop_
_entity.id
_entity.type
_entity.pdbx_description
1 polymer ?
#
loop_
_entity_poly.entity_id
_entity_poly.type
_entity_poly.pdbx_seq_one_letter_code
_entity_poly.pdbx_strand_id
1 'polypeptide(L)' 'MDKKNALRAGAVTAGSTLMMLLMTSPALAVTRDDGDDPGPGLSIAQTLGLYVATPIALFLIIAGLVMVLDKSDRPQTQG' A
#
# COMPACT_ATOMS: atom_id res chain seq x y z
N MET A 1 -19.49 -46.62 -30.04
CA MET A 1 -19.86 -46.03 -28.73
C MET A 1 -21.37 -45.82 -28.71
N ASP A 2 -22.04 -46.20 -27.63
CA ASP A 2 -23.49 -46.01 -27.49
C ASP A 2 -23.87 -44.55 -27.25
N LYS A 3 -25.00 -44.11 -27.82
CA LYS A 3 -25.54 -42.74 -27.64
C LYS A 3 -25.70 -42.35 -26.17
N LYS A 4 -26.01 -43.32 -25.31
CA LYS A 4 -26.12 -43.13 -23.85
C LYS A 4 -24.78 -42.78 -23.19
N ASN A 5 -23.68 -43.38 -23.67
CA ASN A 5 -22.35 -43.09 -23.15
C ASN A 5 -21.85 -41.74 -23.67
N ALA A 6 -22.19 -41.37 -24.90
CA ALA A 6 -21.91 -40.04 -25.44
C ALA A 6 -22.64 -38.94 -24.64
N LEU A 7 -23.91 -39.13 -24.30
CA LEU A 7 -24.68 -38.18 -23.48
C LEU A 7 -24.11 -38.04 -22.06
N ARG A 8 -23.72 -39.14 -21.42
CA ARG A 8 -23.10 -39.13 -20.09
C ARG A 8 -21.74 -38.44 -20.11
N ALA A 9 -20.90 -38.74 -21.09
CA ALA A 9 -19.62 -38.07 -21.26
C ALA A 9 -19.80 -36.56 -21.48
N GLY A 10 -20.74 -36.16 -22.33
CA GLY A 10 -21.05 -34.75 -22.57
C GLY A 10 -21.54 -34.02 -21.32
N ALA A 11 -22.44 -34.63 -20.54
CA ALA A 11 -22.94 -34.05 -19.30
C ALA A 11 -21.84 -33.90 -18.23
N VAL A 12 -20.97 -34.90 -18.10
CA VAL A 12 -19.82 -34.85 -17.17
C VAL A 12 -18.84 -33.78 -17.61
N THR A 13 -18.43 -33.74 -18.88
CA THR A 13 -17.51 -32.72 -19.38
C THR A 13 -18.08 -31.32 -19.20
N ALA A 14 -19.34 -31.08 -19.59
CA ALA A 14 -19.97 -29.76 -19.44
C ALA A 14 -20.14 -29.35 -17.97
N GLY A 15 -20.52 -30.29 -17.09
CA GLY A 15 -20.63 -30.03 -15.66
C GLY A 15 -19.28 -29.73 -15.02
N SER A 16 -18.23 -30.50 -15.36
CA SER A 16 -16.88 -30.31 -14.83
C SER A 16 -16.21 -29.03 -15.36
N THR A 17 -16.37 -28.70 -16.65
CA THR A 17 -15.85 -27.44 -17.20
C THR A 17 -16.60 -26.25 -16.61
N LEU A 18 -17.93 -26.34 -16.46
CA LEU A 18 -18.70 -25.28 -15.79
C LEU A 18 -18.25 -25.12 -14.33
N MET A 19 -18.13 -26.21 -13.57
CA MET A 19 -17.64 -26.16 -12.18
C MET A 19 -16.22 -25.61 -12.09
N MET A 20 -15.32 -25.99 -13.00
CA MET A 20 -13.99 -25.37 -13.09
C MET A 20 -14.10 -23.87 -13.36
N LEU A 21 -14.87 -23.44 -14.38
CA LEU A 21 -15.03 -22.02 -14.70
C LEU A 21 -15.64 -21.21 -13.54
N LEU A 22 -16.60 -21.78 -12.81
CA LEU A 22 -17.21 -21.15 -11.64
C LEU A 22 -16.24 -21.06 -10.46
N MET A 23 -15.39 -22.07 -10.25
CA MET A 23 -14.39 -22.08 -9.17
C MET A 23 -13.12 -21.30 -9.52
N THR A 24 -12.85 -21.03 -10.80
CA THR A 24 -11.62 -20.37 -11.29
C THR A 24 -11.88 -18.95 -11.80
N SER A 25 -12.92 -18.23 -11.36
CA SER A 25 -13.20 -16.88 -11.85
C SER A 25 -12.51 -15.78 -11.02
N PRO A 26 -11.36 -15.22 -11.44
CA PRO A 26 -10.94 -13.88 -11.04
C PRO A 26 -11.71 -12.78 -11.81
N ALA A 27 -12.50 -13.14 -12.83
CA ALA A 27 -13.14 -12.20 -13.75
C ALA A 27 -14.58 -11.79 -13.39
N LEU A 28 -15.24 -12.45 -12.42
CA LEU A 28 -16.55 -12.04 -11.88
C LEU A 28 -16.42 -11.19 -10.60
N ALA A 29 -15.20 -10.79 -10.25
CA ALA A 29 -14.90 -9.93 -9.12
C ALA A 29 -14.22 -8.64 -9.60
N VAL A 30 -14.89 -7.87 -10.48
CA VAL A 30 -14.73 -6.40 -10.41
C VAL A 30 -15.61 -5.92 -9.26
N THR A 31 -15.29 -6.38 -8.05
CA THR A 31 -15.65 -5.65 -6.84
C THR A 31 -14.66 -4.51 -6.81
N ARG A 32 -15.09 -3.32 -7.25
CA ARG A 32 -14.31 -2.10 -6.97
C ARG A 32 -14.19 -2.03 -5.46
N ASP A 33 -13.00 -2.34 -4.99
CA ASP A 33 -12.67 -2.34 -3.58
C ASP A 33 -12.40 -0.89 -3.20
N ASP A 34 -12.75 -0.49 -1.99
CA ASP A 34 -12.41 0.85 -1.50
C ASP A 34 -10.88 1.02 -1.39
N GLY A 35 -10.11 -0.07 -1.54
CA GLY A 35 -8.65 -0.05 -1.74
C GLY A 35 -8.18 0.39 -3.14
N ASP A 36 -9.06 0.44 -4.14
CA ASP A 36 -8.75 0.93 -5.50
C ASP A 36 -8.81 2.47 -5.59
N ASP A 37 -9.52 3.14 -4.66
CA ASP A 37 -9.57 4.60 -4.57
C ASP A 37 -8.63 5.09 -3.46
N PRO A 38 -7.41 5.57 -3.79
CA PRO A 38 -6.48 6.09 -2.80
C PRO A 38 -6.93 7.43 -2.19
N GLY A 39 -8.11 7.94 -2.57
CA GLY A 39 -8.63 9.23 -2.16
C GLY A 39 -7.92 10.39 -2.89
N PRO A 40 -8.26 11.64 -2.53
CA PRO A 40 -7.63 12.81 -3.13
C PRO A 40 -6.14 12.84 -2.79
N GLY A 41 -5.29 12.84 -3.82
CA GLY A 41 -3.84 12.94 -3.67
C GLY A 41 -3.41 14.26 -3.00
N LEU A 42 -2.24 14.24 -2.36
CA LEU A 42 -1.67 15.44 -1.76
C LEU A 42 -1.32 16.48 -2.84
N SER A 43 -1.61 17.74 -2.53
CA SER A 43 -1.08 18.86 -3.30
C SER A 43 0.45 18.90 -3.22
N ILE A 44 1.10 19.49 -4.22
CA ILE A 44 2.56 19.67 -4.26
C ILE A 44 3.06 20.37 -2.99
N ALA A 45 2.33 21.38 -2.53
CA ALA A 45 2.68 22.12 -1.31
C ALA A 45 2.63 21.23 -0.06
N GLN A 46 1.62 20.36 0.06
CA GLN A 46 1.53 19.42 1.18
C GLN A 46 2.64 18.38 1.12
N THR A 47 2.95 17.85 -0.07
CA THR A 47 4.04 16.87 -0.25
C THR A 47 5.38 17.47 0.14
N LEU A 48 5.71 18.66 -0.37
CA LEU A 48 6.97 19.33 -0.03
C LEU A 48 6.98 19.77 1.45
N GLY A 49 5.86 20.26 1.97
CA GLY A 49 5.73 20.64 3.38
C GLY A 49 6.00 19.46 4.31
N LEU A 50 5.31 18.34 4.10
CA LEU A 50 5.39 17.18 4.99
C LEU A 50 6.69 16.38 4.83
N TYR A 51 7.16 16.17 3.60
CA TYR A 51 8.27 15.25 3.34
C TYR A 51 9.62 15.94 3.14
N VAL A 52 9.65 17.28 3.01
CA VAL A 52 10.91 18.03 2.84
C VAL A 52 11.07 19.07 3.93
N ALA A 53 10.09 19.95 4.11
CA ALA A 53 10.20 21.03 5.09
C ALA A 53 10.18 20.50 6.54
N THR A 54 9.28 19.56 6.87
CA THR A 54 9.20 18.99 8.23
C THR A 54 10.51 18.29 8.65
N PRO A 55 11.12 17.39 7.85
CA PRO A 55 12.43 16.82 8.20
C PRO A 55 13.53 17.86 8.41
N ILE A 56 13.59 18.90 7.57
CA ILE A 56 14.58 19.99 7.72
C ILE A 56 14.34 20.75 9.02
N ALA A 57 13.08 21.10 9.32
CA ALA A 57 12.73 21.81 10.53
C ALA A 57 13.11 21.00 11.78
N LEU A 58 12.79 19.70 11.80
CA LEU A 58 13.19 18.80 12.89
C LEU A 58 14.70 18.77 13.06
N PHE A 59 15.46 18.64 11.97
CA PHE A 59 16.92 18.66 12.04
C PHE A 59 17.46 19.96 12.63
N LEU A 60 16.96 21.11 12.17
CA LEU A 60 17.40 22.42 12.66
C LEU A 60 17.06 22.63 14.13
N ILE A 61 15.87 22.19 14.57
CA ILE A 61 15.47 22.22 15.97
C ILE A 61 16.45 21.41 16.80
N ILE A 62 16.73 20.15 16.41
CA ILE A 62 17.65 19.27 17.14
C ILE A 62 19.05 19.88 17.19
N ALA A 63 19.59 20.32 16.04
CA ALA A 63 20.91 20.93 15.97
C ALA A 63 21.01 22.19 16.83
N GLY A 64 19.99 23.04 16.82
CA GLY A 64 19.91 24.23 17.66
C GLY A 64 19.88 23.88 19.15
N LEU A 65 19.05 22.90 19.53
CA LEU A 65 18.98 22.41 20.92
C LEU A 65 20.33 21.86 21.38
N VAL A 66 21.02 21.07 20.55
CA VAL A 66 22.35 20.54 20.85
C VAL A 66 23.37 21.67 21.06
N MET A 67 23.37 22.69 20.19
CA MET A 67 24.28 23.83 20.31
C MET A 67 24.04 24.64 21.59
N VAL A 68 22.78 24.85 21.97
CA VAL A 68 22.41 25.55 23.20
C VAL A 68 22.81 24.75 24.44
N LEU A 69 22.55 23.43 24.43
CA LEU A 69 22.87 22.55 25.55
C LEU A 69 24.39 22.36 25.72
N ASP A 70 25.16 22.15 24.65
CA ASP A 70 26.63 22.04 24.69
C ASP A 70 27.29 23.28 25.32
N LYS A 71 26.74 24.46 25.07
CA LYS A 71 27.28 25.70 25.65
C LYS A 71 27.02 25.82 27.15
N SER A 72 26.03 25.09 27.68
CA SER A 72 25.68 25.09 29.10
C SER A 72 26.61 24.20 29.95
N ASP A 73 27.23 23.18 29.35
CA ASP A 73 28.10 22.21 30.05
C ASP A 73 29.58 22.58 30.05
N ARG A 74 29.98 23.68 29.40
CA ARG A 74 31.38 24.16 29.40
C ARG A 74 31.73 24.76 30.77
N PRO A 75 32.62 24.14 31.56
CA PRO A 75 33.12 24.78 32.77
C PRO A 75 33.83 26.06 32.37
N GLN A 76 33.51 27.17 33.03
CA GLN A 76 34.27 28.40 32.97
C GLN A 76 35.68 28.09 33.50
N THR A 77 36.60 27.68 32.64
CA THR A 77 38.03 27.79 32.94
C THR A 77 38.33 29.30 32.95
N GLN A 78 38.15 29.89 34.14
CA GLN A 78 38.67 31.19 34.49
C GLN A 78 40.18 31.19 34.23
N GLY A 79 40.60 31.99 33.27
CA GLY A 79 41.96 32.53 33.21
C GLY A 79 42.09 33.72 34.15
#